data_AF-A0A2N5ED48-F1
#
_entry.id   AF-A0A2N5ED48-F1
#
_cell.length_a   1.000
_cell.length_b   1.000
_cell.length_c   1.000
_cell.angle_alpha   90.00
_cell.angle_beta   90.00
_cell.angle_gamma   90.00
#
_symmetry.space_group_name_H-M   'P 1'
#
loop_
_entity.id
_entity.type
_entity.pdbx_description
1 polymer ?
#
loop_
_entity_poly.entity_id
_entity_poly.type
_entity_poly.pdbx_seq_one_letter_code
_entity_poly.pdbx_strand_id
1 'polypeptide(L)'
;MSKAFLALRVLCAFLFTAAVAPAAFAHAHLVSSAPAANALVQGTPQQLVLTFTEGVEPRFSRVTLAGPLAVTFPSAQLSSENGDKTRLQVPLDKALPTGEYQVSWKVVSVDGHRTQGTYRFTVK
;
A
#
# COMPACT_ATOMS: atom_id res chain seq x y z
N MET A 1 39.23 30.93 21.57
CA MET A 1 38.68 29.55 21.47
C MET A 1 39.64 28.73 20.64
N SER A 2 40.25 27.68 21.21
CA SER A 2 41.23 26.86 20.48
C SER A 2 40.56 26.14 19.32
N LYS A 3 41.27 25.99 18.19
CA LYS A 3 40.79 25.31 16.97
C LYS A 3 40.18 23.92 17.27
N ALA A 4 40.64 23.27 18.34
CA ALA A 4 40.11 22.02 18.86
C ALA A 4 38.63 22.08 19.30
N PHE A 5 38.19 23.16 19.95
CA PHE A 5 36.78 23.34 20.33
C PHE A 5 35.87 23.57 19.10
N LEU A 6 36.40 24.23 18.07
CA LEU A 6 35.68 24.43 16.82
C LEU A 6 35.54 23.11 16.05
N ALA A 7 36.62 22.32 15.99
CA ALA A 7 36.64 21.01 15.34
C ALA A 7 35.70 20.01 16.02
N LEU A 8 35.66 19.99 17.35
CA LEU A 8 34.77 19.10 18.11
C LEU A 8 33.28 19.45 17.90
N ARG A 9 32.94 20.75 17.82
CA ARG A 9 31.57 21.19 17.52
C ARG A 9 31.13 20.85 16.11
N VAL A 10 32.01 21.00 15.12
CA VAL A 10 31.74 20.61 13.73
C VAL A 10 31.53 19.09 13.64
N LEU A 11 32.35 18.30 14.34
CA LEU A 11 32.22 16.83 14.38
C LEU A 11 30.90 16.39 15.04
N CYS A 12 30.51 16.99 16.17
CA CYS A 12 29.24 16.69 16.82
C CYS A 12 28.03 17.09 15.97
N ALA A 13 28.08 18.24 15.29
CA ALA A 13 27.01 18.67 14.39
C ALA A 13 26.85 17.71 13.19
N PHE A 14 27.96 17.21 12.63
CA PHE A 14 27.95 16.26 11.52
C PHE A 14 27.41 14.88 11.93
N LEU A 15 27.75 14.42 13.13
CA LEU A 15 27.21 13.17 13.70
C LEU A 15 25.70 13.26 13.99
N PHE A 16 25.20 14.43 14.39
CA PHE A 16 23.78 14.64 14.64
C PHE A 16 22.94 14.64 13.34
N THR A 17 23.50 15.14 12.23
CA THR A 17 22.81 15.11 10.92
C THR A 17 22.82 13.72 10.28
N ALA A 18 23.85 12.90 10.52
CA ALA A 18 23.94 11.54 9.99
C ALA A 18 22.99 10.54 10.67
N ALA A 19 22.53 10.84 11.90
CA ALA A 19 21.64 9.97 12.65
C ALA A 19 20.16 10.05 12.21
N VAL A 20 19.81 11.04 11.37
CA VAL A 20 18.44 11.24 10.87
C VAL A 20 18.40 10.94 9.37
N ALA A 21 18.76 9.72 8.99
CA ALA A 21 18.48 9.23 7.65
C ALA A 21 16.99 8.84 7.56
N PRO A 22 16.20 9.41 6.62
CA PRO A 22 14.87 8.91 6.34
C PRO A 22 14.94 7.43 5.95
N ALA A 23 14.00 6.62 6.42
CA ALA A 23 13.86 5.26 5.91
C ALA A 23 13.51 5.33 4.41
N ALA A 24 14.42 4.87 3.55
CA ALA A 24 14.15 4.70 2.13
C ALA A 24 13.41 3.37 1.95
N PHE A 25 12.10 3.42 1.66
CA PHE A 25 11.33 2.23 1.33
C PHE A 25 11.53 1.93 -0.15
N ALA A 26 12.43 0.99 -0.48
CA ALA A 26 12.65 0.57 -1.87
C ALA A 26 11.60 -0.45 -2.38
N HIS A 27 10.56 -0.73 -1.60
CA HIS A 27 9.53 -1.71 -1.92
C HIS A 27 8.17 -1.24 -1.41
N ALA A 28 7.12 -1.43 -2.23
CA ALA A 28 5.75 -1.13 -1.83
C ALA A 28 5.22 -2.17 -0.82
N HIS A 29 5.01 -1.77 0.42
CA HIS A 29 4.34 -2.57 1.46
C HIS A 29 2.96 -2.01 1.74
N LEU A 30 1.98 -2.88 2.01
CA LEU A 30 0.62 -2.45 2.35
C LEU A 30 0.65 -1.76 3.73
N VAL A 31 0.19 -0.50 3.77
CA VAL A 31 0.05 0.31 4.98
C VAL A 31 -1.36 0.20 5.55
N SER A 32 -2.37 0.29 4.69
CA SER A 32 -3.78 0.23 5.09
C SER A 32 -4.67 -0.24 3.94
N SER A 33 -5.90 -0.63 4.27
CA SER A 33 -6.91 -1.01 3.30
C SER A 33 -8.28 -0.44 3.67
N ALA A 34 -9.12 -0.24 2.65
CA ALA A 34 -10.55 0.00 2.80
C ALA A 34 -11.29 -1.02 1.91
N PRO A 35 -12.14 -1.92 2.45
CA PRO A 35 -12.35 -2.17 3.88
C PRO A 35 -11.05 -2.50 4.64
N ALA A 36 -11.01 -2.12 5.93
CA ALA A 36 -9.88 -2.44 6.77
C ALA A 36 -9.75 -3.95 6.98
N ALA A 37 -8.54 -4.44 7.28
CA ALA A 37 -8.33 -5.83 7.62
C ALA A 37 -9.22 -6.25 8.81
N ASN A 38 -9.89 -7.39 8.65
CA ASN A 38 -10.87 -7.96 9.57
C ASN A 38 -12.13 -7.11 9.80
N ALA A 39 -12.38 -6.11 8.95
CA ALA A 39 -13.59 -5.29 9.06
C ALA A 39 -14.84 -6.09 8.73
N LEU A 40 -15.94 -5.75 9.41
CA LEU A 40 -17.29 -6.20 9.09
C LEU A 40 -18.02 -5.04 8.40
N VAL A 41 -18.33 -5.20 7.11
CA VAL A 41 -18.99 -4.16 6.31
C VAL A 41 -20.45 -4.50 6.05
N GLN A 42 -21.31 -3.49 6.03
CA GLN A 42 -22.72 -3.63 5.68
C GLN A 42 -22.86 -3.60 4.16
N GLY A 43 -23.19 -4.74 3.55
CA GLY A 43 -23.28 -4.86 2.10
C GLY A 43 -21.96 -4.65 1.35
N THR A 44 -22.07 -4.43 0.04
CA THR A 44 -20.92 -4.32 -0.86
C THR A 44 -20.31 -2.92 -0.84
N PRO A 45 -19.01 -2.76 -0.50
CA PRO A 45 -18.34 -1.48 -0.69
C PRO A 45 -18.23 -1.15 -2.17
N GLN A 46 -18.25 0.13 -2.53
CA GLN A 46 -18.14 0.56 -3.94
C GLN A 46 -16.79 0.18 -4.58
N GLN A 47 -15.76 0.08 -3.76
CA GLN A 47 -14.39 -0.18 -4.18
C GLN A 47 -13.57 -0.78 -3.04
N LEU A 48 -12.48 -1.44 -3.41
CA LEU A 48 -11.35 -1.66 -2.50
C LEU A 48 -10.34 -0.54 -2.73
N VAL A 49 -9.74 -0.06 -1.64
CA VAL A 49 -8.57 0.83 -1.68
C VAL A 49 -7.44 0.18 -0.91
N LEU A 50 -6.29 0.00 -1.54
CA LEU A 50 -5.07 -0.50 -0.93
C LEU A 50 -4.03 0.63 -0.92
N THR A 51 -3.60 1.05 0.27
CA THR A 51 -2.59 2.10 0.45
C THR A 51 -1.24 1.45 0.71
N PHE A 52 -0.22 1.86 -0.03
CA PHE A 52 1.14 1.33 0.06
C PHE A 52 2.12 2.38 0.60
N THR A 53 3.29 1.93 1.04
CA THR A 53 4.40 2.81 1.45
C THR A 53 4.99 3.59 0.27
N GLU A 54 4.87 3.04 -0.94
CA GLU A 54 5.43 3.58 -2.17
C GLU A 54 4.39 3.59 -3.29
N GLY A 55 4.64 4.42 -4.30
CA GLY A 55 3.81 4.42 -5.50
C GLY A 55 3.82 3.06 -6.20
N VAL A 56 2.66 2.63 -6.70
CA VAL A 56 2.51 1.41 -7.51
C VAL A 56 2.06 1.73 -8.93
N GLU A 57 2.40 0.85 -9.87
CA GLU A 57 2.02 0.94 -11.28
C GLU A 57 0.83 0.00 -11.58
N PRO A 58 -0.42 0.51 -11.70
CA PRO A 58 -1.61 -0.32 -11.83
C PRO A 58 -1.58 -1.27 -13.03
N ARG A 59 -1.01 -0.81 -14.15
CA ARG A 59 -0.88 -1.58 -15.41
C ARG A 59 -0.12 -2.89 -15.27
N PHE A 60 0.81 -2.96 -14.31
CA PHE A 60 1.62 -4.14 -14.04
C PHE A 60 1.21 -4.87 -12.74
N SER A 61 0.10 -4.45 -12.14
CA SER A 61 -0.40 -4.95 -10.87
C SER A 61 -1.67 -5.79 -11.08
N ARG A 62 -2.00 -6.62 -10.08
CA ARG A 62 -3.22 -7.45 -10.07
C ARG A 62 -3.77 -7.58 -8.67
N VAL A 63 -5.10 -7.57 -8.57
CA VAL A 63 -5.83 -7.87 -7.33
C VAL A 63 -6.81 -9.01 -7.60
N THR A 64 -6.95 -9.92 -6.65
CA THR A 64 -7.94 -11.00 -6.67
C THR A 64 -8.73 -11.00 -5.39
N LEU A 65 -10.03 -11.25 -5.51
CA LEU A 65 -10.96 -11.45 -4.41
C LEU A 65 -11.41 -12.92 -4.43
N ALA A 66 -11.28 -13.60 -3.30
CA ALA A 66 -11.78 -14.96 -3.10
C ALA A 66 -12.80 -14.97 -1.96
N GLY A 67 -13.82 -15.81 -2.05
CA GLY A 67 -14.93 -15.87 -1.08
C GLY A 67 -16.17 -16.49 -1.73
N PRO A 68 -17.38 -16.17 -1.24
CA PRO A 68 -18.64 -16.56 -1.88
C PRO A 68 -18.72 -16.18 -3.36
N LEU A 69 -18.08 -15.06 -3.74
CA LEU A 69 -17.82 -14.67 -5.11
C LEU A 69 -16.31 -14.55 -5.33
N ALA A 70 -15.77 -15.32 -6.28
CA ALA A 70 -14.39 -15.20 -6.71
C ALA A 70 -14.29 -14.27 -7.92
N VAL A 71 -13.42 -13.25 -7.84
CA VAL A 71 -13.20 -12.28 -8.92
C VAL A 71 -11.71 -12.00 -9.05
N THR A 72 -11.20 -11.99 -10.28
CA THR A 72 -9.86 -11.44 -10.58
C THR A 72 -10.04 -10.12 -11.29
N PHE A 73 -9.40 -9.07 -10.77
CA PHE A 73 -9.42 -7.75 -11.37
C PHE A 73 -8.21 -7.60 -12.30
N PRO A 74 -8.42 -7.54 -13.64
CA PRO A 74 -7.35 -7.24 -14.57
C PRO A 74 -6.77 -5.85 -14.32
N SER A 75 -5.51 -5.65 -14.67
CA SER A 75 -4.81 -4.38 -14.48
C SER A 75 -5.51 -3.18 -15.14
N ALA A 76 -6.26 -3.41 -16.22
CA ALA A 76 -7.04 -2.38 -16.91
C ALA A 76 -8.18 -1.76 -16.06
N GLN A 77 -8.59 -2.44 -14.99
CA GLN A 77 -9.60 -1.94 -14.04
C GLN A 77 -8.98 -1.27 -12.82
N LEU A 78 -7.65 -1.36 -12.66
CA LEU A 78 -6.96 -0.80 -11.52
C LEU A 78 -6.54 0.63 -11.83
N SER A 79 -6.73 1.54 -10.88
CA SER A 79 -6.34 2.95 -11.02
C SER A 79 -5.73 3.48 -9.73
N SER A 80 -5.01 4.59 -9.83
CA SER A 80 -4.62 5.39 -8.68
C SER A 80 -5.81 6.20 -8.20
N GLU A 81 -6.12 6.12 -6.91
CA GLU A 81 -7.24 6.88 -6.35
C GLU A 81 -6.90 8.37 -6.33
N ASN A 82 -7.70 9.19 -7.03
CA ASN A 82 -7.50 10.64 -7.15
C ASN A 82 -6.09 11.03 -7.64
N GLY A 83 -5.43 10.17 -8.42
CA GLY A 83 -4.06 10.40 -8.92
C GLY A 83 -2.95 10.09 -7.92
N ASP A 84 -3.26 9.67 -6.69
CA ASP A 84 -2.27 9.23 -5.70
C ASP A 84 -1.74 7.84 -6.04
N LYS A 85 -0.48 7.77 -6.48
CA LYS A 85 0.16 6.50 -6.86
C LYS A 85 0.31 5.52 -5.70
N THR A 86 0.26 5.97 -4.45
CA THR A 86 0.34 5.08 -3.27
C THR A 86 -0.99 4.39 -2.97
N ARG A 87 -2.10 4.84 -3.58
CA ARG A 87 -3.46 4.34 -3.31
C ARG A 87 -4.01 3.64 -4.54
N LEU A 88 -4.01 2.31 -4.52
CA LEU A 88 -4.55 1.48 -5.58
C LEU A 88 -6.05 1.25 -5.36
N GLN A 89 -6.85 1.76 -6.29
CA GLN A 89 -8.29 1.61 -6.34
C GLN A 89 -8.67 0.37 -7.18
N VAL A 90 -9.61 -0.41 -6.65
CA VAL A 90 -10.18 -1.60 -7.30
C VAL A 90 -11.71 -1.46 -7.31
N PRO A 91 -12.36 -1.24 -8.46
CA PRO A 91 -13.81 -1.10 -8.51
C PRO A 91 -14.51 -2.42 -8.18
N LEU A 92 -15.63 -2.35 -7.45
CA LEU A 92 -16.49 -3.50 -7.14
C LEU A 92 -17.84 -3.34 -7.84
N ASP A 93 -17.88 -3.72 -9.12
CA ASP A 93 -19.07 -3.52 -9.98
C ASP A 93 -20.19 -4.55 -9.73
N LYS A 94 -19.92 -5.58 -8.93
CA LYS A 94 -20.86 -6.66 -8.61
C LYS A 94 -21.12 -6.69 -7.12
N ALA A 95 -22.40 -6.83 -6.76
CA ALA A 95 -22.77 -7.09 -5.38
C ALA A 95 -22.07 -8.35 -4.87
N LEU A 96 -21.39 -8.21 -3.74
CA LEU A 96 -20.77 -9.28 -2.98
C LEU A 96 -21.82 -9.91 -2.06
N PRO A 97 -22.12 -11.21 -2.21
CA PRO A 97 -22.91 -11.94 -1.21
C PRO A 97 -22.29 -11.86 0.18
N THR A 98 -23.13 -12.00 1.22
CA THR A 98 -22.68 -12.14 2.62
C THR A 98 -21.64 -13.25 2.75
N GLY A 99 -20.56 -12.96 3.47
CA GLY A 99 -19.50 -13.92 3.75
C GLY A 99 -18.12 -13.28 3.90
N GLU A 100 -17.13 -14.11 4.22
CA GLU A 100 -15.74 -13.69 4.33
C GLU A 100 -15.10 -13.64 2.94
N TYR A 101 -14.33 -12.57 2.71
CA TYR A 101 -13.55 -12.37 1.51
C TYR A 101 -12.07 -12.21 1.83
N GLN A 102 -11.23 -12.88 1.04
CA GLN A 102 -9.78 -12.66 1.03
C GLN A 102 -9.40 -11.83 -0.20
N VAL A 103 -8.79 -10.69 0.05
CA VAL A 103 -8.13 -9.86 -0.97
C VAL A 103 -6.69 -10.31 -1.06
N SER A 104 -6.23 -10.65 -2.26
CA SER A 104 -4.83 -10.94 -2.55
C SER A 104 -4.33 -9.97 -3.61
N TRP A 105 -3.12 -9.45 -3.44
CA TRP A 105 -2.54 -8.48 -4.36
C TRP A 105 -1.13 -8.91 -4.78
N LYS A 106 -0.77 -8.57 -6.01
CA LYS A 106 0.60 -8.57 -6.54
C LYS A 106 0.79 -7.25 -7.25
N VAL A 107 1.65 -6.39 -6.73
CA VAL A 107 1.86 -5.03 -7.26
C VAL A 107 3.30 -4.84 -7.71
N VAL A 108 3.48 -3.93 -8.65
CA VAL A 108 4.79 -3.43 -9.09
C VAL A 108 4.91 -2.01 -8.58
N SER A 109 5.93 -1.70 -7.77
CA SER A 109 6.25 -0.33 -7.34
C SER A 109 6.80 0.50 -8.50
N VAL A 110 6.81 1.81 -8.34
CA VAL A 110 7.41 2.76 -9.31
C VAL A 110 8.93 2.55 -9.48
N ASP A 111 9.58 1.89 -8.52
CA ASP A 111 10.99 1.46 -8.62
C ASP A 111 11.18 0.14 -9.42
N GLY A 112 10.09 -0.51 -9.84
CA GLY A 112 10.09 -1.73 -10.66
C GLY A 112 10.05 -3.05 -9.89
N HIS A 113 10.09 -3.06 -8.56
CA HIS A 113 10.04 -4.29 -7.76
C HIS A 113 8.63 -4.82 -7.60
N ARG A 114 8.52 -6.15 -7.47
CA ARG A 114 7.24 -6.83 -7.21
C ARG A 114 7.11 -7.16 -5.74
N THR A 115 5.98 -6.82 -5.16
CA THR A 115 5.57 -7.25 -3.83
C THR A 115 4.20 -7.92 -3.90
N GLN A 116 3.88 -8.74 -2.89
CA GLN A 116 2.59 -9.41 -2.79
C GLN A 116 2.13 -9.54 -1.33
N GLY A 117 0.83 -9.72 -1.14
CA GLY A 117 0.26 -9.93 0.18
C GLY A 117 -1.23 -10.22 0.14
N THR A 118 -1.81 -10.41 1.31
CA THR A 118 -3.24 -10.70 1.48
C THR A 118 -3.80 -10.02 2.73
N TYR A 119 -5.11 -9.76 2.72
CA TYR A 119 -5.90 -9.42 3.91
C TYR A 119 -7.33 -9.93 3.75
N ARG A 120 -8.12 -9.88 4.83
CA ARG A 120 -9.52 -10.34 4.84
C ARG A 120 -10.48 -9.27 5.31
N PHE A 121 -11.73 -9.34 4.87
CA PHE A 121 -12.86 -8.60 5.43
C PHE A 121 -14.14 -9.44 5.27
N THR A 122 -15.21 -9.07 5.97
CA THR A 122 -16.49 -9.81 5.92
C THR A 122 -17.62 -8.87 5.50
N VAL A 123 -18.40 -9.30 4.51
CA VAL A 123 -19.67 -8.65 4.14
C VAL A 123 -20.79 -9.27 4.98
N LYS A 124 -21.60 -8.44 5.63
CA LYS A 124 -22.83 -8.81 6.32
C LYS A 124 -24.04 -8.66 5.41
#